data_AF-A0A6A6M0W4-F1
#
_entry.id   AF-A0A6A6M0W4-F1
#
_cell.length_a   1.000
_cell.length_b   1.000
_cell.length_c   1.000
_cell.angle_alpha   90.00
_cell.angle_beta   90.00
_cell.angle_gamma   90.00
#
_symmetry.space_group_name_H-M   'P 1'
#
loop_
_entity.id
_entity.type
_entity.pdbx_description
1 polymer ?
#
loop_
_entity_poly.entity_id
_entity_poly.type
_entity_poly.pdbx_seq_one_letter_code
_entity_poly.pdbx_strand_id
1 'polypeptide(L)'
;MASLVAVQQQTQPSLSILHSSLSNFNGTRLHTQLQCKRKVWQTRGALQVTASSSKNILIMGGTRFIGVFLSRLLVKEGHQVTLFTRGKAPITQQLPGESDQDFADFSSKILHLKGDRKDFDFVKSSLSAKGFDVVYDINGREADEVAPILDALPKLEQGNKRDSNTSLTDAVDPKSRHKGKLETESLLESRGVNWTSLRPVYIYGPLNYNPVEEWFFHRLKAGRPIPIPNSGMQITQLGHVKDLAAAFVQVLGNEKATKQVFNISGEKYVTFDGLARACAKAAGFPEPDIIHYNPKEFEFGKKKAFPFRDQHFFASVDKAKHVLGWKPEFDLVKGLADSYNLDFGRGTYRKEADFSTDDLILGVVGLAKGLRKVNSKYPLVVAILPDVPEEHRKILFVEYSKMIYLDGDIQVFENIDHLFDLQDGYFYGVMDCFCEQTWSHSLQHKIGYCQQCPDRVQWPTEMGPKPPLYFNAGMFVFEPNLSTYHDLLSTVKVTTPTLFAEQDFLNMFFKDIFRPLPPIYNLVLALLWRHPENIELDKLKVVHYCAAGSKPWRYTGKEKNMDREDIKMLIKKWWDIYNDESLDYKDTLAAAAGRTESGVQPLLAALSETGVVH
;
A
#
# COMPACT_ATOMS: atom_id res chain seq x y z
N MET A 1 13.52 -0.95 12.15
CA MET A 1 14.14 -2.29 12.21
C MET A 1 13.00 -3.25 12.42
N ALA A 2 12.81 -4.20 11.51
CA ALA A 2 11.75 -5.20 11.57
C ALA A 2 12.43 -6.52 11.93
N SER A 3 11.92 -7.20 12.96
CA SER A 3 12.63 -8.25 13.68
C SER A 3 11.83 -9.55 13.63
N LEU A 4 12.47 -10.69 13.32
CA LEU A 4 11.79 -11.99 13.19
C LEU A 4 12.43 -13.07 14.05
N VAL A 5 11.65 -14.08 14.42
CA VAL A 5 12.08 -15.22 15.23
C VAL A 5 11.53 -16.53 14.64
N ALA A 6 12.30 -17.62 14.57
CA ALA A 6 11.80 -18.99 14.27
C ALA A 6 11.71 -19.88 15.55
N VAL A 7 10.78 -20.86 15.62
CA VAL A 7 10.29 -21.48 16.90
C VAL A 7 10.00 -23.00 16.86
N GLN A 8 10.25 -23.76 17.95
CA GLN A 8 9.86 -25.19 18.09
C GLN A 8 8.54 -25.49 18.80
N GLN A 9 7.68 -26.34 18.20
CA GLN A 9 6.54 -27.04 18.82
C GLN A 9 6.72 -28.58 18.80
N GLN A 10 6.10 -29.28 19.77
CA GLN A 10 6.20 -30.74 19.98
C GLN A 10 5.47 -31.58 18.90
N THR A 11 5.95 -32.82 18.63
CA THR A 11 5.63 -33.66 17.45
C THR A 11 4.87 -34.97 17.76
N GLN A 12 4.02 -35.48 16.82
CA GLN A 12 3.88 -36.90 16.39
C GLN A 12 2.85 -37.12 15.23
N PRO A 13 2.81 -38.26 14.46
CA PRO A 13 3.18 -38.26 13.02
C PRO A 13 2.26 -39.00 11.98
N SER A 14 2.67 -38.90 10.69
CA SER A 14 2.53 -39.87 9.55
C SER A 14 1.32 -39.70 8.60
N LEU A 15 1.33 -39.92 7.27
CA LEU A 15 2.24 -40.55 6.28
C LEU A 15 1.87 -40.11 4.83
N SER A 16 2.88 -40.17 3.95
CA SER A 16 3.03 -40.04 2.46
C SER A 16 1.88 -40.53 1.53
N ILE A 17 1.80 -40.23 0.21
CA ILE A 17 2.66 -40.70 -0.92
C ILE A 17 2.34 -39.94 -2.24
N LEU A 18 3.43 -39.51 -2.92
CA LEU A 18 3.84 -39.42 -4.36
C LEU A 18 2.81 -39.71 -5.51
N HIS A 19 2.95 -39.28 -6.79
CA HIS A 19 4.10 -39.30 -7.72
C HIS A 19 3.79 -38.53 -9.05
N SER A 20 4.75 -37.71 -9.56
CA SER A 20 5.30 -37.65 -10.96
C SER A 20 4.39 -37.42 -12.20
N SER A 21 4.79 -36.94 -13.39
CA SER A 21 6.08 -36.76 -14.08
C SER A 21 5.86 -36.01 -15.42
N LEU A 22 6.87 -35.26 -15.91
CA LEU A 22 7.32 -35.14 -17.33
C LEU A 22 6.35 -34.53 -18.38
N SER A 23 6.72 -33.77 -19.41
CA SER A 23 7.97 -33.17 -19.91
C SER A 23 7.68 -32.46 -21.25
N ASN A 24 8.51 -31.46 -21.58
CA ASN A 24 9.05 -31.15 -22.92
C ASN A 24 8.32 -30.26 -23.97
N PHE A 25 8.98 -29.10 -24.16
CA PHE A 25 9.59 -28.58 -25.40
C PHE A 25 8.84 -27.68 -26.41
N ASN A 26 9.55 -26.58 -26.69
CA ASN A 26 9.70 -25.77 -27.90
C ASN A 26 8.62 -24.76 -28.30
N GLY A 27 9.00 -23.50 -28.06
CA GLY A 27 8.40 -22.33 -28.68
C GLY A 27 8.84 -22.10 -30.12
N THR A 28 8.14 -21.19 -30.76
CA THR A 28 8.60 -20.50 -31.96
C THR A 28 8.14 -19.06 -31.88
N ARG A 29 9.11 -18.13 -31.88
CA ARG A 29 8.94 -16.68 -31.91
C ARG A 29 8.54 -16.27 -33.33
N LEU A 30 7.49 -15.46 -33.47
CA LEU A 30 7.24 -14.68 -34.68
C LEU A 30 7.25 -13.19 -34.33
N HIS A 31 8.22 -12.49 -34.92
CA HIS A 31 8.31 -11.03 -34.91
C HIS A 31 7.35 -10.45 -35.95
N THR A 32 6.58 -9.43 -35.58
CA THR A 32 6.12 -8.43 -36.55
C THR A 32 6.06 -7.06 -35.91
N GLN A 33 6.86 -6.14 -36.45
CA GLN A 33 6.84 -4.71 -36.18
C GLN A 33 5.60 -4.10 -36.84
N LEU A 34 4.89 -3.22 -36.12
CA LEU A 34 3.89 -2.33 -36.70
C LEU A 34 4.20 -0.87 -36.33
N GLN A 35 4.44 -0.08 -37.37
CA GLN A 35 4.62 1.36 -37.32
C GLN A 35 3.28 2.06 -36.99
N CYS A 36 3.28 2.94 -35.99
CA CYS A 36 2.12 3.74 -35.61
C CYS A 36 2.12 5.08 -36.35
N LYS A 37 1.09 5.35 -37.17
CA LYS A 37 0.79 6.68 -37.73
C LYS A 37 -0.18 7.45 -36.82
N ARG A 38 0.21 8.66 -36.42
CA ARG A 38 -0.62 9.63 -35.68
C ARG A 38 -1.87 10.03 -36.49
N LYS A 39 -3.05 9.95 -35.88
CA LYS A 39 -4.29 10.59 -36.37
C LYS A 39 -4.69 11.72 -35.41
N VAL A 40 -4.87 12.91 -35.98
CA VAL A 40 -5.45 14.11 -35.35
C VAL A 40 -6.95 13.89 -35.14
N TRP A 41 -7.48 14.28 -33.98
CA TRP A 41 -8.86 14.09 -33.58
C TRP A 41 -9.71 15.33 -33.94
N GLN A 42 -10.76 15.14 -34.75
CA GLN A 42 -11.86 16.09 -34.90
C GLN A 42 -13.02 15.68 -33.97
N THR A 43 -13.64 16.67 -33.34
CA THR A 43 -14.77 16.54 -32.42
C THR A 43 -16.04 16.05 -33.13
N ARG A 44 -16.63 14.95 -32.63
CA ARG A 44 -18.01 14.55 -32.94
C ARG A 44 -18.77 14.30 -31.64
N GLY A 45 -19.91 14.96 -31.51
CA GLY A 45 -20.87 14.80 -30.42
C GLY A 45 -21.24 16.14 -29.80
N ALA A 46 -22.11 16.90 -30.46
CA ALA A 46 -22.74 18.06 -29.85
C ALA A 46 -23.66 17.57 -28.73
N LEU A 47 -23.37 17.97 -27.48
CA LEU A 47 -24.31 17.87 -26.37
C LEU A 47 -25.55 18.70 -26.77
N GLN A 48 -26.71 18.08 -26.75
CA GLN A 48 -27.98 18.78 -26.99
C GLN A 48 -28.25 19.66 -25.77
N VAL A 49 -27.89 20.95 -25.87
CA VAL A 49 -28.18 21.96 -24.84
C VAL A 49 -29.68 22.21 -24.87
N THR A 50 -30.45 21.48 -24.05
CA THR A 50 -31.77 21.95 -23.66
C THR A 50 -31.55 23.21 -22.83
N ALA A 51 -32.05 24.36 -23.29
CA ALA A 51 -31.96 25.61 -22.56
C ALA A 51 -32.68 25.49 -21.20
N SER A 52 -31.97 25.01 -20.19
CA SER A 52 -32.36 25.15 -18.79
C SER A 52 -32.33 26.64 -18.48
N SER A 53 -33.38 27.15 -17.83
CA SER A 53 -33.30 28.48 -17.21
C SER A 53 -32.05 28.54 -16.32
N SER A 54 -31.29 29.64 -16.40
CA SER A 54 -30.15 29.85 -15.51
C SER A 54 -30.62 29.73 -14.06
N LYS A 55 -29.84 29.01 -13.24
CA LYS A 55 -30.13 28.74 -11.82
C LYS A 55 -29.03 29.38 -10.97
N ASN A 56 -29.38 29.85 -9.78
CA ASN A 56 -28.43 30.27 -8.75
C ASN A 56 -28.07 29.07 -7.87
N ILE A 57 -26.83 28.59 -8.03
CA ILE A 57 -26.36 27.33 -7.45
C ILE A 57 -25.32 27.61 -6.37
N LEU A 58 -25.54 27.03 -5.20
CA LEU A 58 -24.56 26.98 -4.12
C LEU A 58 -23.83 25.63 -4.14
N ILE A 59 -22.51 25.64 -4.00
CA ILE A 59 -21.73 24.43 -3.72
C ILE A 59 -21.12 24.54 -2.33
N MET A 60 -21.51 23.64 -1.43
CA MET A 60 -20.96 23.54 -0.07
C MET A 60 -19.66 22.74 -0.12
N GLY A 61 -18.53 23.45 -0.10
CA GLY A 61 -17.29 22.93 -0.64
C GLY A 61 -17.20 23.20 -2.13
N GLY A 62 -16.00 23.19 -2.72
CA GLY A 62 -15.87 23.58 -4.13
C GLY A 62 -14.44 23.75 -4.58
N THR A 63 -13.57 24.15 -3.66
CA THR A 63 -12.17 24.51 -3.95
C THR A 63 -11.24 23.32 -4.14
N ARG A 64 -11.74 22.08 -4.06
CA ARG A 64 -10.90 20.86 -4.20
C ARG A 64 -11.60 19.78 -5.01
N PHE A 65 -10.78 19.04 -5.75
CA PHE A 65 -11.11 17.80 -6.47
C PHE A 65 -12.48 17.87 -7.18
N ILE A 66 -13.52 17.20 -6.66
CA ILE A 66 -14.87 17.13 -7.29
C ILE A 66 -15.45 18.51 -7.58
N GLY A 67 -15.39 19.42 -6.60
CA GLY A 67 -15.98 20.75 -6.72
C GLY A 67 -15.35 21.61 -7.81
N VAL A 68 -14.07 21.36 -8.10
CA VAL A 68 -13.28 22.07 -9.11
C VAL A 68 -13.75 21.72 -10.52
N PHE A 69 -14.15 20.46 -10.74
CA PHE A 69 -14.72 20.02 -12.02
C PHE A 69 -16.21 20.37 -12.13
N LEU A 70 -16.99 20.17 -11.06
CA LEU A 70 -18.42 20.46 -11.05
C LEU A 70 -18.71 21.95 -11.31
N SER A 71 -18.02 22.85 -10.61
CA SER A 71 -18.22 24.30 -10.79
C SER A 71 -17.95 24.76 -12.22
N ARG A 72 -16.94 24.19 -12.89
CA ARG A 72 -16.65 24.48 -14.30
C ARG A 72 -17.78 24.07 -15.23
N LEU A 73 -18.31 22.85 -15.06
CA LEU A 73 -19.42 22.38 -15.88
C LEU A 73 -20.66 23.25 -15.67
N LEU A 74 -21.00 23.60 -14.42
CA LEU A 74 -22.16 24.44 -14.13
C LEU A 74 -22.02 25.86 -14.70
N VAL A 75 -20.84 26.48 -14.60
CA VAL A 75 -20.57 27.78 -15.23
C VAL A 75 -20.67 27.68 -16.75
N LYS A 76 -20.18 26.59 -17.35
CA LYS A 76 -20.24 26.35 -18.80
C LYS A 76 -21.68 26.18 -19.29
N GLU A 77 -22.57 25.56 -18.49
CA GLU A 77 -24.02 25.47 -18.75
C GLU A 77 -24.76 26.81 -18.51
N GLY A 78 -24.05 27.87 -18.08
CA GLY A 78 -24.62 29.21 -17.92
C GLY A 78 -25.31 29.47 -16.58
N HIS A 79 -25.07 28.63 -15.57
CA HIS A 79 -25.58 28.85 -14.22
C HIS A 79 -24.71 29.84 -13.43
N GLN A 80 -25.33 30.57 -12.49
CA GLN A 80 -24.61 31.37 -11.52
C GLN A 80 -24.14 30.47 -10.39
N VAL A 81 -22.83 30.39 -10.15
CA VAL A 81 -22.24 29.45 -9.18
C VAL A 81 -21.58 30.21 -8.03
N THR A 82 -22.02 29.91 -6.81
CA THR A 82 -21.41 30.40 -5.57
C THR A 82 -20.74 29.24 -4.82
N LEU A 83 -19.46 29.39 -4.49
CA LEU A 83 -18.75 28.45 -3.62
C LEU A 83 -18.86 28.90 -2.16
N PHE A 84 -19.29 28.01 -1.26
CA PHE A 84 -19.26 28.26 0.18
C PHE A 84 -18.02 27.62 0.80
N THR A 85 -17.09 28.43 1.31
CA THR A 85 -15.89 27.93 1.98
C THR A 85 -15.38 28.89 3.07
N ARG A 86 -14.51 28.38 3.96
CA ARG A 86 -13.83 29.19 4.98
C ARG A 86 -12.85 30.24 4.42
N GLY A 87 -12.54 30.21 3.12
CA GLY A 87 -11.59 31.14 2.49
C GLY A 87 -10.12 30.95 2.94
N LYS A 88 -9.74 29.73 3.33
CA LYS A 88 -8.35 29.39 3.73
C LYS A 88 -7.43 29.01 2.55
N ALA A 89 -8.00 28.86 1.36
CA ALA A 89 -7.31 28.45 0.15
C ALA A 89 -7.83 29.30 -1.03
N PRO A 90 -7.08 29.37 -2.14
CA PRO A 90 -7.58 29.99 -3.37
C PRO A 90 -8.97 29.45 -3.75
N ILE A 91 -9.86 30.35 -4.17
CA ILE A 91 -11.25 30.01 -4.49
C ILE A 91 -11.33 29.23 -5.81
N THR A 92 -10.49 29.62 -6.76
CA THR A 92 -10.33 28.97 -8.05
C THR A 92 -8.88 28.55 -8.20
N GLN A 93 -8.67 27.48 -8.96
CA GLN A 93 -7.36 26.98 -9.33
C GLN A 93 -7.42 26.52 -10.78
N GLN A 94 -6.38 26.78 -11.56
CA GLN A 94 -6.27 26.35 -12.95
C GLN A 94 -6.12 24.84 -13.02
N LEU A 95 -6.84 24.18 -13.94
CA LEU A 95 -6.66 22.74 -14.16
C LEU A 95 -5.36 22.48 -14.93
N PRO A 96 -4.72 21.32 -14.69
CA PRO A 96 -3.70 20.80 -15.59
C PRO A 96 -4.16 20.82 -17.06
N GLY A 97 -3.45 21.55 -17.92
CA GLY A 97 -3.74 21.64 -19.35
C GLY A 97 -4.84 22.63 -19.74
N GLU A 98 -5.42 23.37 -18.80
CA GLU A 98 -6.39 24.44 -19.08
C GLU A 98 -5.67 25.72 -19.54
N SER A 99 -6.19 26.37 -20.60
CA SER A 99 -5.63 27.62 -21.09
C SER A 99 -5.86 28.77 -20.10
N ASP A 100 -4.99 29.78 -20.12
CA ASP A 100 -5.15 30.95 -19.25
C ASP A 100 -6.46 31.69 -19.52
N GLN A 101 -6.92 31.70 -20.77
CA GLN A 101 -8.17 32.33 -21.17
C GLN A 101 -9.40 31.59 -20.61
N ASP A 102 -9.41 30.26 -20.68
CA ASP A 102 -10.50 29.45 -20.13
C ASP A 102 -10.56 29.57 -18.60
N PHE A 103 -9.39 29.57 -17.95
CA PHE A 103 -9.32 29.75 -16.51
C PHE A 103 -9.78 31.15 -16.08
N ALA A 104 -9.37 32.20 -16.81
CA ALA A 104 -9.81 33.57 -16.54
C ALA A 104 -11.32 33.74 -16.71
N ASP A 105 -11.89 33.17 -17.78
CA ASP A 105 -13.35 33.18 -18.00
C ASP A 105 -14.10 32.50 -16.85
N PHE A 106 -13.69 31.27 -16.49
CA PHE A 106 -14.26 30.54 -15.36
C PHE A 106 -14.13 31.32 -14.05
N SER A 107 -12.93 31.82 -13.75
CA SER A 107 -12.64 32.47 -12.48
C SER A 107 -13.40 33.79 -12.31
N SER A 108 -13.70 34.50 -13.40
CA SER A 108 -14.49 35.74 -13.36
C SER A 108 -15.97 35.51 -13.02
N LYS A 109 -16.49 34.31 -13.27
CA LYS A 109 -17.91 33.94 -13.10
C LYS A 109 -18.22 33.27 -11.77
N ILE A 110 -17.19 32.85 -11.02
CA ILE A 110 -17.36 32.21 -9.71
C ILE A 110 -17.58 33.25 -8.63
N LEU A 111 -18.67 33.08 -7.88
CA LEU A 111 -18.93 33.85 -6.67
C LEU A 111 -18.41 33.09 -5.44
N HIS A 112 -18.08 33.82 -4.37
CA HIS A 112 -17.64 33.26 -3.11
C HIS A 112 -18.53 33.72 -1.96
N LEU A 113 -18.95 32.77 -1.13
CA LEU A 113 -19.53 33.03 0.18
C LEU A 113 -18.57 32.50 1.24
N LYS A 114 -17.96 33.41 1.99
CA LYS A 114 -17.03 33.05 3.07
C LYS A 114 -17.81 32.74 4.34
N GLY A 115 -17.61 31.54 4.88
CA GLY A 115 -18.25 31.12 6.13
C GLY A 115 -17.70 29.81 6.68
N ASP A 116 -17.97 29.55 7.96
CA ASP A 116 -17.77 28.23 8.54
C ASP A 116 -19.11 27.48 8.55
N ARG A 117 -19.13 26.23 8.09
CA ARG A 117 -20.35 25.42 8.07
C ARG A 117 -20.83 25.05 9.47
N LYS A 118 -19.94 25.12 10.46
CA LYS A 118 -20.25 24.85 11.87
C LYS A 118 -20.87 26.05 12.57
N ASP A 119 -20.88 27.22 11.93
CA ASP A 119 -21.64 28.37 12.38
C ASP A 119 -23.06 28.30 11.78
N PHE A 120 -23.95 27.59 12.48
CA PHE A 120 -25.28 27.28 11.98
C PHE A 120 -26.15 28.53 11.80
N ASP A 121 -26.01 29.52 12.68
CA ASP A 121 -26.74 30.79 12.58
C ASP A 121 -26.27 31.60 11.37
N PHE A 122 -24.96 31.65 11.13
CA PHE A 122 -24.40 32.29 9.95
C PHE A 122 -24.85 31.59 8.66
N VAL A 123 -24.79 30.26 8.61
CA VAL A 123 -25.27 29.48 7.46
C VAL A 123 -26.74 29.79 7.21
N LYS A 124 -27.58 29.72 8.24
CA LYS A 124 -29.02 29.94 8.09
C LYS A 124 -29.34 31.34 7.58
N SER A 125 -28.76 32.37 8.20
CA SER A 125 -28.98 33.77 7.83
C SER A 125 -28.44 34.10 6.43
N SER A 126 -27.22 33.67 6.11
CA SER A 126 -26.57 33.95 4.83
C SER A 126 -27.24 33.27 3.65
N LEU A 127 -27.70 32.01 3.83
CA LEU A 127 -28.38 31.27 2.77
C LEU A 127 -29.79 31.80 2.53
N SER A 128 -30.53 32.13 3.58
CA SER A 128 -31.87 32.74 3.46
C SER A 128 -31.82 34.09 2.74
N ALA A 129 -30.78 34.89 2.96
CA ALA A 129 -30.64 36.22 2.37
C ALA A 129 -30.25 36.21 0.87
N LYS A 130 -29.55 35.18 0.41
CA LYS A 130 -29.02 35.13 -0.97
C LYS A 130 -29.93 34.46 -2.00
N GLY A 131 -30.87 33.62 -1.58
CA GLY A 131 -31.82 32.94 -2.45
C GLY A 131 -31.15 32.00 -3.47
N PHE A 132 -30.95 30.74 -3.10
CA PHE A 132 -30.39 29.71 -3.99
C PHE A 132 -31.48 28.75 -4.47
N ASP A 133 -31.43 28.37 -5.75
CA ASP A 133 -32.35 27.40 -6.34
C ASP A 133 -31.90 25.96 -6.04
N VAL A 134 -30.58 25.74 -6.00
CA VAL A 134 -29.97 24.41 -5.84
C VAL A 134 -28.76 24.48 -4.93
N VAL A 135 -28.61 23.47 -4.05
CA VAL A 135 -27.40 23.28 -3.25
C VAL A 135 -26.78 21.93 -3.57
N TYR A 136 -25.50 21.95 -3.96
CA TYR A 136 -24.66 20.76 -3.97
C TYR A 136 -23.88 20.67 -2.66
N ASP A 137 -24.27 19.75 -1.77
CA ASP A 137 -23.45 19.45 -0.59
C ASP A 137 -22.47 18.30 -0.89
N ILE A 138 -21.20 18.66 -1.06
CA ILE A 138 -20.12 17.69 -1.30
C ILE A 138 -19.23 17.49 -0.07
N ASN A 139 -19.46 18.26 1.00
CA ASN A 139 -18.66 18.27 2.21
C ASN A 139 -19.40 17.75 3.44
N GLY A 140 -20.73 17.52 3.36
CA GLY A 140 -21.56 17.02 4.44
C GLY A 140 -21.05 15.71 5.01
N ARG A 141 -20.88 15.67 6.34
CA ARG A 141 -20.44 14.44 7.04
C ARG A 141 -21.53 13.85 7.90
N GLU A 142 -22.26 14.71 8.58
CA GLU A 142 -23.25 14.37 9.61
C GLU A 142 -24.57 15.10 9.32
N ALA A 143 -25.69 14.54 9.77
CA ALA A 143 -27.02 15.05 9.48
C ALA A 143 -27.28 16.45 10.11
N ASP A 144 -26.68 16.71 11.27
CA ASP A 144 -26.74 18.00 11.96
C ASP A 144 -26.12 19.15 11.16
N GLU A 145 -25.12 18.87 10.31
CA GLU A 145 -24.50 19.85 9.42
C GLU A 145 -25.35 20.21 8.20
N VAL A 146 -26.39 19.42 7.91
CA VAL A 146 -27.29 19.61 6.78
C VAL A 146 -28.57 20.33 7.21
N ALA A 147 -29.04 20.11 8.44
CA ALA A 147 -30.26 20.72 8.96
C ALA A 147 -30.31 22.27 8.82
N PRO A 148 -29.25 23.05 9.13
CA PRO A 148 -29.27 24.51 8.96
C PRO A 148 -29.42 24.96 7.51
N ILE A 149 -28.97 24.15 6.55
CA ILE A 149 -29.13 24.42 5.11
C ILE A 149 -30.61 24.24 4.72
N LEU A 150 -31.23 23.15 5.19
CA LEU A 150 -32.65 22.86 4.93
C LEU A 150 -33.56 23.90 5.57
N ASP A 151 -33.24 24.34 6.79
CA ASP A 151 -34.00 25.36 7.50
C ASP A 151 -33.92 26.74 6.81
N ALA A 152 -32.83 27.02 6.08
CA ALA A 152 -32.64 28.28 5.36
C ALA A 152 -33.32 28.28 3.98
N LEU A 153 -33.49 27.11 3.37
CA LEU A 153 -33.93 26.96 1.99
C LEU A 153 -35.07 25.92 1.92
N PRO A 154 -36.30 26.26 2.35
CA PRO A 154 -37.40 25.30 2.47
C PRO A 154 -37.98 24.79 1.14
N LYS A 155 -37.66 25.43 0.01
CA LYS A 155 -38.10 25.03 -1.36
C LYS A 155 -36.98 24.42 -2.21
N LEU A 156 -35.92 23.94 -1.57
CA LEU A 156 -34.67 23.61 -2.23
C LEU A 156 -34.69 22.29 -3.00
N GLU A 157 -34.01 22.27 -4.16
CA GLU A 157 -33.51 21.05 -4.78
C GLU A 157 -32.07 20.79 -4.29
N GLN A 158 -31.82 19.64 -3.65
CA GLN A 158 -30.50 19.33 -3.09
C GLN A 158 -29.85 18.11 -3.76
N GLY A 159 -28.67 18.30 -4.34
CA GLY A 159 -27.80 17.22 -4.78
C GLY A 159 -26.75 16.93 -3.71
N ASN A 160 -26.81 15.76 -3.06
CA ASN A 160 -25.85 15.41 -2.00
C ASN A 160 -24.89 14.29 -2.45
N LYS A 161 -23.64 14.35 -1.98
CA LYS A 161 -22.63 13.33 -2.27
C LYS A 161 -22.43 12.38 -1.07
N ARG A 162 -22.62 11.08 -1.27
CA ARG A 162 -22.28 10.04 -0.27
C ARG A 162 -21.21 9.09 -0.80
N ASP A 163 -20.31 8.58 0.04
CA ASP A 163 -19.39 7.51 -0.41
C ASP A 163 -20.10 6.16 -0.16
N SER A 164 -20.11 5.26 -1.14
CA SER A 164 -20.93 4.03 -1.20
C SER A 164 -20.52 2.95 -0.17
N ASN A 165 -20.61 3.22 1.13
CA ASN A 165 -19.97 2.39 2.15
C ASN A 165 -20.86 1.36 2.85
N THR A 166 -22.05 1.09 2.36
CA THR A 166 -22.96 0.13 2.98
C THR A 166 -23.89 -0.47 1.93
N SER A 167 -23.89 -1.80 1.82
CA SER A 167 -25.09 -2.51 1.37
C SER A 167 -26.25 -2.11 2.30
N LEU A 168 -27.45 -1.92 1.77
CA LEU A 168 -28.63 -1.51 2.55
C LEU A 168 -29.04 -2.53 3.64
N THR A 169 -28.38 -3.69 3.70
CA THR A 169 -28.68 -4.82 4.58
C THR A 169 -27.67 -5.03 5.71
N ASP A 170 -26.49 -4.40 5.67
CA ASP A 170 -25.43 -4.70 6.63
C ASP A 170 -25.46 -3.71 7.79
N ALA A 171 -25.30 -4.22 9.03
CA ALA A 171 -25.19 -3.37 10.21
C ALA A 171 -24.06 -2.36 10.01
N VAL A 172 -24.37 -1.05 10.17
CA VAL A 172 -23.38 0.02 10.04
C VAL A 172 -22.32 -0.18 11.11
N ASP A 173 -21.05 -0.36 10.71
CA ASP A 173 -19.92 -0.36 11.64
C ASP A 173 -19.99 0.91 12.51
N PRO A 174 -20.14 0.79 13.85
CA PRO A 174 -20.23 1.94 14.76
C PRO A 174 -19.02 2.88 14.69
N LYS A 175 -17.87 2.39 14.22
CA LYS A 175 -16.63 3.17 14.02
C LYS A 175 -16.52 3.74 12.60
N SER A 176 -17.50 3.50 11.73
CA SER A 176 -17.51 4.01 10.36
C SER A 176 -17.58 5.53 10.36
N ARG A 177 -16.56 6.16 9.75
CA ARG A 177 -16.53 7.60 9.45
C ARG A 177 -17.64 8.08 8.49
N HIS A 178 -18.55 7.19 8.10
CA HIS A 178 -19.65 7.42 7.16
C HIS A 178 -21.03 7.17 7.78
N LYS A 179 -21.12 6.89 9.09
CA LYS A 179 -22.38 6.69 9.81
C LYS A 179 -23.35 7.87 9.63
N GLY A 180 -22.87 9.11 9.82
CA GLY A 180 -23.68 10.32 9.66
C GLY A 180 -24.28 10.54 8.27
N LYS A 181 -23.71 9.91 7.24
CA LYS A 181 -24.22 10.03 5.86
C LYS A 181 -25.51 9.23 5.62
N LEU A 182 -25.77 8.16 6.38
CA LEU A 182 -27.03 7.41 6.31
C LEU A 182 -28.17 8.19 7.00
N GLU A 183 -27.84 8.79 8.13
CA GLU A 183 -28.75 9.67 8.89
C GLU A 183 -29.14 10.90 8.06
N THR A 184 -28.24 11.40 7.21
CA THR A 184 -28.50 12.53 6.32
C THR A 184 -29.60 12.23 5.29
N GLU A 185 -29.57 11.07 4.61
CA GLU A 185 -30.62 10.71 3.63
C GLU A 185 -31.98 10.52 4.32
N SER A 186 -31.97 9.94 5.53
CA SER A 186 -33.18 9.80 6.35
C SER A 186 -33.75 11.16 6.81
N LEU A 187 -32.86 12.12 7.12
CA LEU A 187 -33.24 13.49 7.44
C LEU A 187 -33.85 14.20 6.22
N LEU A 188 -33.24 14.05 5.04
CA LEU A 188 -33.75 14.64 3.79
C LEU A 188 -35.15 14.12 3.46
N GLU A 189 -35.37 12.81 3.62
CA GLU A 189 -36.67 12.18 3.43
C GLU A 189 -37.70 12.72 4.45
N SER A 190 -37.36 12.75 5.74
CA SER A 190 -38.29 13.21 6.79
C SER A 190 -38.65 14.69 6.71
N ARG A 191 -37.76 15.52 6.16
CA ARG A 191 -38.02 16.95 5.89
C ARG A 191 -38.82 17.18 4.60
N GLY A 192 -39.06 16.14 3.80
CA GLY A 192 -39.89 16.22 2.60
C GLY A 192 -39.30 17.05 1.46
N VAL A 193 -38.01 17.40 1.52
CA VAL A 193 -37.33 18.23 0.51
C VAL A 193 -37.12 17.48 -0.80
N ASN A 194 -36.96 18.20 -1.91
CA ASN A 194 -36.59 17.59 -3.18
C ASN A 194 -35.07 17.31 -3.16
N TRP A 195 -34.67 16.04 -3.07
CA TRP A 195 -33.27 15.66 -2.92
C TRP A 195 -32.85 14.57 -3.91
N THR A 196 -31.58 14.54 -4.27
CA THR A 196 -30.95 13.45 -5.02
C THR A 196 -29.60 13.11 -4.38
N SER A 197 -29.35 11.83 -4.14
CA SER A 197 -28.07 11.35 -3.57
C SER A 197 -27.24 10.65 -4.63
N LEU A 198 -26.05 11.19 -4.90
CA LEU A 198 -25.05 10.53 -5.73
C LEU A 198 -24.02 9.82 -4.83
N ARG A 199 -23.86 8.52 -5.06
CA ARG A 199 -23.02 7.61 -4.27
C ARG A 199 -21.79 7.12 -5.04
N PRO A 200 -20.69 7.88 -5.10
CA PRO A 200 -19.46 7.36 -5.66
C PRO A 200 -18.75 6.30 -4.79
N VAL A 201 -17.98 5.46 -5.47
CA VAL A 201 -17.03 4.49 -4.90
C VAL A 201 -15.66 5.18 -4.73
N TYR A 202 -14.55 4.53 -5.09
CA TYR A 202 -13.25 5.18 -5.13
C TYR A 202 -13.19 6.17 -6.28
N ILE A 203 -12.97 7.44 -5.97
CA ILE A 203 -12.88 8.50 -6.97
C ILE A 203 -11.41 8.78 -7.25
N TYR A 204 -11.07 8.85 -8.53
CA TYR A 204 -9.72 9.07 -8.99
C TYR A 204 -9.70 10.08 -10.16
N GLY A 205 -8.50 10.50 -10.55
CA GLY A 205 -8.31 11.53 -11.57
C GLY A 205 -7.52 12.74 -11.06
N PRO A 206 -7.30 13.74 -11.93
CA PRO A 206 -6.44 14.87 -11.62
C PRO A 206 -6.93 15.69 -10.42
N LEU A 207 -5.99 16.27 -9.67
CA LEU A 207 -6.20 17.08 -8.48
C LEU A 207 -6.84 16.33 -7.31
N ASN A 208 -6.79 14.99 -7.32
CA ASN A 208 -7.17 14.18 -6.17
C ASN A 208 -6.24 14.49 -5.00
N TYR A 209 -6.82 14.74 -3.83
CA TYR A 209 -6.08 15.02 -2.60
C TYR A 209 -5.71 13.76 -1.83
N ASN A 210 -6.30 12.62 -2.17
CA ASN A 210 -5.96 11.31 -1.64
C ASN A 210 -5.93 10.29 -2.79
N PRO A 211 -4.98 10.43 -3.74
CA PRO A 211 -4.88 9.59 -4.92
C PRO A 211 -4.37 8.21 -4.54
N VAL A 212 -5.28 7.25 -4.55
CA VAL A 212 -4.95 5.84 -4.27
C VAL A 212 -4.14 5.22 -5.40
N GLU A 213 -4.25 5.75 -6.62
CA GLU A 213 -3.50 5.32 -7.79
C GLU A 213 -2.00 5.68 -7.72
N GLU A 214 -1.65 6.80 -7.06
CA GLU A 214 -0.24 7.22 -6.88
C GLU A 214 0.57 6.16 -6.13
N TRP A 215 -0.06 5.39 -5.23
CA TRP A 215 0.59 4.29 -4.53
C TRP A 215 1.16 3.24 -5.50
N PHE A 216 0.44 2.91 -6.59
CA PHE A 216 0.96 2.01 -7.61
C PHE A 216 2.01 2.70 -8.49
N PHE A 217 1.75 3.94 -8.91
CA PHE A 217 2.68 4.68 -9.78
C PHE A 217 4.05 4.88 -9.14
N HIS A 218 4.14 5.09 -7.83
CA HIS A 218 5.43 5.16 -7.12
C HIS A 218 6.22 3.86 -7.22
N ARG A 219 5.58 2.69 -7.08
CA ARG A 219 6.24 1.38 -7.15
C ARG A 219 6.68 1.06 -8.57
N LEU A 220 5.80 1.31 -9.55
CA LEU A 220 6.09 1.17 -10.97
C LEU A 220 7.26 2.07 -11.41
N LYS A 221 7.24 3.36 -11.05
CA LYS A 221 8.31 4.31 -11.36
C LYS A 221 9.64 3.90 -10.74
N ALA A 222 9.60 3.29 -9.55
CA ALA A 222 10.79 2.80 -8.86
C ALA A 222 11.28 1.42 -9.38
N GLY A 223 10.54 0.77 -10.29
CA GLY A 223 10.85 -0.59 -10.74
C GLY A 223 10.75 -1.62 -9.61
N ARG A 224 9.91 -1.35 -8.60
CA ARG A 224 9.75 -2.20 -7.43
C ARG A 224 8.55 -3.14 -7.60
N PRO A 225 8.62 -4.36 -7.06
CA PRO A 225 7.44 -5.22 -6.97
C PRO A 225 6.30 -4.56 -6.19
N ILE A 226 5.07 -4.99 -6.47
CA ILE A 226 3.85 -4.44 -5.89
C ILE A 226 3.24 -5.45 -4.90
N PRO A 227 3.31 -5.20 -3.58
CA PRO A 227 2.71 -6.08 -2.59
C PRO A 227 1.18 -5.91 -2.55
N ILE A 228 0.45 -6.96 -2.90
CA ILE A 228 -1.01 -7.03 -2.94
C ILE A 228 -1.51 -8.02 -1.87
N PRO A 229 -2.53 -7.67 -1.08
CA PRO A 229 -3.03 -8.53 -0.02
C PRO A 229 -3.78 -9.77 -0.56
N ASN A 230 -3.58 -10.90 0.10
CA ASN A 230 -4.17 -12.20 -0.21
C ASN A 230 -3.96 -12.58 -1.68
N SER A 231 -4.96 -13.13 -2.38
CA SER A 231 -4.84 -13.52 -3.79
C SER A 231 -4.89 -12.35 -4.78
N GLY A 232 -5.16 -11.13 -4.31
CA GLY A 232 -5.38 -9.96 -5.18
C GLY A 232 -6.63 -10.02 -6.06
N MET A 233 -7.45 -11.08 -5.96
CA MET A 233 -8.69 -11.28 -6.73
C MET A 233 -9.88 -10.51 -6.17
N GLN A 234 -9.72 -9.83 -5.04
CA GLN A 234 -10.72 -8.95 -4.48
C GLN A 234 -11.07 -7.86 -5.50
N ILE A 235 -12.38 -7.66 -5.67
CA ILE A 235 -12.94 -6.78 -6.70
C ILE A 235 -13.16 -5.40 -6.10
N THR A 236 -12.62 -4.38 -6.75
CA THR A 236 -12.85 -2.97 -6.49
C THR A 236 -13.37 -2.25 -7.73
N GLN A 237 -13.75 -1.00 -7.57
CA GLN A 237 -14.28 -0.17 -8.64
C GLN A 237 -13.88 1.29 -8.43
N LEU A 238 -13.45 1.93 -9.51
CA LEU A 238 -13.01 3.32 -9.51
C LEU A 238 -13.84 4.13 -10.51
N GLY A 239 -14.29 5.31 -10.08
CA GLY A 239 -15.01 6.29 -10.91
C GLY A 239 -14.18 7.55 -11.16
N HIS A 240 -14.11 7.99 -12.41
CA HIS A 240 -13.34 9.17 -12.76
C HIS A 240 -14.05 10.44 -12.28
N VAL A 241 -13.29 11.42 -11.76
CA VAL A 241 -13.85 12.65 -11.18
C VAL A 241 -14.67 13.48 -12.18
N LYS A 242 -14.29 13.49 -13.47
CA LYS A 242 -15.03 14.19 -14.52
C LYS A 242 -16.39 13.53 -14.79
N ASP A 243 -16.46 12.20 -14.77
CA ASP A 243 -17.72 11.46 -14.94
C ASP A 243 -18.67 11.69 -13.77
N LEU A 244 -18.13 11.76 -12.54
CA LEU A 244 -18.91 12.12 -11.36
C LEU A 244 -19.45 13.55 -11.44
N ALA A 245 -18.63 14.51 -11.89
CA ALA A 245 -19.08 15.89 -12.10
C ALA A 245 -20.19 15.96 -13.16
N ALA A 246 -20.08 15.20 -14.25
CA ALA A 246 -21.12 15.11 -15.26
C ALA A 246 -22.43 14.51 -14.70
N ALA A 247 -22.35 13.51 -13.80
CA ALA A 247 -23.52 12.96 -13.14
C ALA A 247 -24.26 14.02 -12.28
N PHE A 248 -23.53 14.88 -11.57
CA PHE A 248 -24.13 16.00 -10.83
C PHE A 248 -24.88 16.96 -11.76
N VAL A 249 -24.32 17.28 -12.93
CA VAL A 249 -25.02 18.13 -13.90
C VAL A 249 -26.27 17.44 -14.46
N GLN A 250 -26.23 16.13 -14.73
CA GLN A 250 -27.38 15.41 -15.29
C GLN A 250 -28.59 15.25 -14.36
N VAL A 251 -28.39 15.34 -13.04
CA VAL A 251 -29.52 15.33 -12.09
C VAL A 251 -30.20 16.70 -11.98
N LEU A 252 -29.54 17.76 -12.41
CA LEU A 252 -30.06 19.12 -12.31
C LEU A 252 -31.31 19.31 -13.17
N GLY A 253 -32.45 19.59 -12.52
CA GLY A 253 -33.73 19.78 -13.23
C GLY A 253 -34.32 18.49 -13.84
N ASN A 254 -33.77 17.32 -13.51
CA ASN A 254 -34.29 16.05 -13.96
C ASN A 254 -35.32 15.51 -12.95
N GLU A 255 -36.60 15.59 -13.28
CA GLU A 255 -37.69 15.11 -12.41
C GLU A 255 -37.56 13.63 -12.04
N LYS A 256 -36.93 12.80 -12.89
CA LYS A 256 -36.68 11.38 -12.60
C LYS A 256 -35.59 11.18 -11.55
N ALA A 257 -34.80 12.20 -11.24
CA ALA A 257 -33.78 12.17 -10.21
C ALA A 257 -34.31 12.55 -8.82
N THR A 258 -35.52 13.11 -8.74
CA THR A 258 -36.16 13.54 -7.49
C THR A 258 -36.37 12.38 -6.51
N LYS A 259 -35.88 12.55 -5.29
CA LYS A 259 -35.90 11.57 -4.19
C LYS A 259 -35.27 10.24 -4.58
N GLN A 260 -34.26 10.28 -5.45
CA GLN A 260 -33.54 9.10 -5.89
C GLN A 260 -32.11 9.07 -5.37
N VAL A 261 -31.63 7.84 -5.17
CA VAL A 261 -30.23 7.51 -4.95
C VAL A 261 -29.66 6.86 -6.20
N PHE A 262 -28.45 7.28 -6.61
CA PHE A 262 -27.71 6.71 -7.74
C PHE A 262 -26.27 6.40 -7.33
N ASN A 263 -25.76 5.20 -7.63
CA ASN A 263 -24.32 4.93 -7.51
C ASN A 263 -23.60 5.42 -8.76
N ILE A 264 -22.46 6.08 -8.60
CA ILE A 264 -21.70 6.69 -9.70
C ILE A 264 -20.26 6.18 -9.67
N SER A 265 -19.87 5.41 -10.67
CA SER A 265 -18.54 4.79 -10.75
C SER A 265 -18.19 4.41 -12.19
N GLY A 266 -17.00 3.86 -12.42
CA GLY A 266 -16.66 3.28 -13.71
C GLY A 266 -17.56 2.10 -14.05
N GLU A 267 -17.83 1.85 -15.33
CA GLU A 267 -18.75 0.79 -15.76
C GLU A 267 -18.23 -0.62 -15.46
N LYS A 268 -16.92 -0.82 -15.48
CA LYS A 268 -16.27 -2.12 -15.24
C LYS A 268 -15.69 -2.20 -13.84
N TYR A 269 -15.66 -3.42 -13.31
CA TYR A 269 -14.97 -3.76 -12.07
C TYR A 269 -13.53 -4.20 -12.36
N VAL A 270 -12.67 -4.16 -11.34
CA VAL A 270 -11.26 -4.55 -11.46
C VAL A 270 -10.80 -5.28 -10.21
N THR A 271 -9.95 -6.29 -10.37
CA THR A 271 -9.26 -6.93 -9.23
C THR A 271 -8.11 -6.05 -8.72
N PHE A 272 -7.55 -6.32 -7.55
CA PHE A 272 -6.34 -5.58 -7.11
C PHE A 272 -5.16 -5.81 -8.06
N ASP A 273 -4.97 -7.06 -8.50
CA ASP A 273 -3.97 -7.38 -9.51
C ASP A 273 -4.24 -6.65 -10.83
N GLY A 274 -5.49 -6.67 -11.28
CA GLY A 274 -5.92 -5.98 -12.49
C GLY A 274 -5.69 -4.48 -12.41
N LEU A 275 -5.84 -3.87 -11.22
CA LEU A 275 -5.61 -2.45 -11.00
C LEU A 275 -4.11 -2.11 -11.10
N ALA A 276 -3.24 -2.94 -10.53
CA ALA A 276 -1.79 -2.76 -10.67
C ALA A 276 -1.36 -2.82 -12.14
N ARG A 277 -1.86 -3.81 -12.89
CA ARG A 277 -1.61 -3.95 -14.34
C ARG A 277 -2.21 -2.79 -15.15
N ALA A 278 -3.41 -2.33 -14.78
CA ALA A 278 -4.04 -1.17 -15.41
C ALA A 278 -3.23 0.13 -15.18
N CYS A 279 -2.69 0.33 -13.97
CA CYS A 279 -1.79 1.45 -13.67
C CYS A 279 -0.51 1.37 -14.51
N ALA A 280 0.12 0.20 -14.63
CA ALA A 280 1.31 0.00 -15.46
C ALA A 280 1.03 0.36 -16.93
N LYS A 281 -0.05 -0.20 -17.48
CA LYS A 281 -0.49 0.08 -18.86
C LYS A 281 -0.79 1.57 -19.09
N ALA A 282 -1.49 2.20 -18.16
CA ALA A 282 -1.89 3.61 -18.25
C ALA A 282 -0.68 4.56 -18.25
N ALA A 283 0.35 4.25 -17.47
CA ALA A 283 1.55 5.06 -17.33
C ALA A 283 2.71 4.65 -18.27
N GLY A 284 2.53 3.59 -19.07
CA GLY A 284 3.53 3.11 -20.01
C GLY A 284 4.69 2.35 -19.37
N PHE A 285 4.48 1.75 -18.19
CA PHE A 285 5.47 0.89 -17.54
C PHE A 285 5.36 -0.57 -18.03
N PRO A 286 6.44 -1.38 -17.89
CA PRO A 286 6.36 -2.83 -18.07
C PRO A 286 5.31 -3.47 -17.16
N GLU A 287 4.93 -4.71 -17.49
CA GLU A 287 4.03 -5.50 -16.65
C GLU A 287 4.59 -5.58 -15.21
N PRO A 288 3.78 -5.28 -14.18
CA PRO A 288 4.27 -5.24 -12.82
C PRO A 288 4.59 -6.64 -12.31
N ASP A 289 5.67 -6.73 -11.55
CA ASP A 289 5.88 -7.86 -10.64
C ASP A 289 4.95 -7.70 -9.45
N ILE A 290 4.00 -8.62 -9.29
CA ILE A 290 2.96 -8.59 -8.26
C ILE A 290 3.29 -9.66 -7.24
N ILE A 291 3.21 -9.27 -5.97
CA ILE A 291 3.58 -10.12 -4.85
C ILE A 291 2.42 -10.20 -3.89
N HIS A 292 1.99 -11.42 -3.60
CA HIS A 292 0.89 -11.67 -2.68
C HIS A 292 1.40 -11.86 -1.25
N TYR A 293 0.70 -11.28 -0.28
CA TYR A 293 1.01 -11.46 1.14
C TYR A 293 -0.27 -11.58 1.97
N ASN A 294 -0.24 -12.35 3.06
CA ASN A 294 -1.36 -12.48 3.99
C ASN A 294 -1.32 -11.32 5.01
N PRO A 295 -2.23 -10.33 4.98
CA PRO A 295 -2.15 -9.19 5.88
C PRO A 295 -2.26 -9.55 7.36
N LYS A 296 -2.81 -10.71 7.71
CA LYS A 296 -2.94 -11.19 9.09
C LYS A 296 -1.60 -11.61 9.71
N GLU A 297 -0.57 -11.85 8.90
CA GLU A 297 0.78 -12.18 9.37
C GLU A 297 1.62 -10.93 9.67
N PHE A 298 1.03 -9.74 9.50
CA PHE A 298 1.73 -8.48 9.61
C PHE A 298 1.02 -7.50 10.55
N GLU A 299 1.80 -6.86 11.41
CA GLU A 299 1.39 -5.74 12.24
C GLU A 299 2.07 -4.45 11.74
N PHE A 300 1.33 -3.62 10.99
CA PHE A 300 1.85 -2.37 10.43
C PHE A 300 1.66 -1.15 11.35
N GLY A 301 1.10 -1.35 12.54
CA GLY A 301 0.70 -0.28 13.45
C GLY A 301 -0.27 0.71 12.77
N LYS A 302 0.07 2.00 12.77
CA LYS A 302 -0.75 3.06 12.12
C LYS A 302 -0.54 3.16 10.61
N LYS A 303 0.43 2.44 10.04
CA LYS A 303 0.72 2.50 8.60
C LYS A 303 -0.25 1.62 7.82
N LYS A 304 -0.57 2.05 6.60
CA LYS A 304 -1.36 1.26 5.66
C LYS A 304 -0.45 0.69 4.59
N ALA A 305 -0.27 -0.63 4.59
CA ALA A 305 0.53 -1.32 3.59
C ALA A 305 -0.16 -1.33 2.21
N PHE A 306 -1.49 -1.31 2.16
CA PHE A 306 -2.27 -1.28 0.93
C PHE A 306 -3.33 -0.16 0.97
N PRO A 307 -3.58 0.58 -0.13
CA PRO A 307 -4.44 1.76 -0.11
C PRO A 307 -5.94 1.47 -0.19
N PHE A 308 -6.33 0.23 -0.52
CA PHE A 308 -7.74 -0.20 -0.58
C PHE A 308 -8.13 -1.03 0.65
N ARG A 309 -9.45 -1.16 0.86
CA ARG A 309 -9.98 -2.07 1.87
C ARG A 309 -9.78 -3.50 1.42
N ASP A 310 -9.44 -4.39 2.34
CA ASP A 310 -9.28 -5.83 2.06
C ASP A 310 -10.64 -6.54 2.03
N GLN A 311 -11.49 -6.16 1.08
CA GLN A 311 -12.81 -6.76 0.81
C GLN A 311 -13.29 -6.37 -0.60
N HIS A 312 -14.28 -7.09 -1.12
CA HIS A 312 -15.01 -6.65 -2.31
C HIS A 312 -15.70 -5.30 -2.06
N PHE A 313 -15.53 -4.35 -2.99
CA PHE A 313 -16.09 -3.01 -2.88
C PHE A 313 -16.43 -2.42 -4.24
N PHE A 314 -17.66 -2.63 -4.69
CA PHE A 314 -18.18 -2.18 -5.98
C PHE A 314 -19.69 -1.93 -5.91
N ALA A 315 -20.24 -1.24 -6.91
CA ALA A 315 -21.66 -0.95 -7.02
C ALA A 315 -22.12 -0.92 -8.49
N SER A 316 -23.37 -1.36 -8.74
CA SER A 316 -24.01 -1.18 -10.06
C SER A 316 -24.35 0.29 -10.29
N VAL A 317 -24.04 0.76 -11.50
CA VAL A 317 -24.34 2.11 -12.01
C VAL A 317 -25.56 2.11 -12.95
N ASP A 318 -26.25 0.98 -13.11
CA ASP A 318 -27.30 0.81 -14.13
C ASP A 318 -28.47 1.76 -13.91
N LYS A 319 -28.83 2.05 -12.66
CA LYS A 319 -29.88 3.02 -12.35
C LYS A 319 -29.53 4.41 -12.89
N ALA A 320 -28.27 4.85 -12.76
CA ALA A 320 -27.85 6.13 -13.32
C ALA A 320 -27.91 6.11 -14.86
N LYS A 321 -27.48 5.01 -15.48
CA LYS A 321 -27.53 4.83 -16.94
C LYS A 321 -28.96 4.89 -17.49
N HIS A 322 -29.89 4.16 -16.88
CA HIS A 322 -31.25 4.04 -17.41
C HIS A 322 -32.16 5.22 -17.05
N VAL A 323 -32.03 5.76 -15.83
CA VAL A 323 -32.92 6.84 -15.36
C VAL A 323 -32.43 8.21 -15.80
N LEU A 324 -31.11 8.45 -15.73
CA LEU A 324 -30.52 9.75 -16.06
C LEU A 324 -30.05 9.83 -17.51
N GLY A 325 -29.83 8.70 -18.18
CA GLY A 325 -29.11 8.67 -19.46
C GLY A 325 -27.60 8.88 -19.28
N TRP A 326 -27.09 8.76 -18.05
CA TRP A 326 -25.69 9.00 -17.71
C TRP A 326 -24.81 7.84 -18.15
N LYS A 327 -23.68 8.12 -18.81
CA LYS A 327 -22.68 7.10 -19.15
C LYS A 327 -21.29 7.63 -18.82
N PRO A 328 -20.42 6.85 -18.16
CA PRO A 328 -19.04 7.25 -17.93
C PRO A 328 -18.30 7.37 -19.27
N GLU A 329 -17.56 8.45 -19.45
CA GLU A 329 -16.72 8.69 -20.62
C GLU A 329 -15.40 7.93 -20.50
N PHE A 330 -14.89 7.78 -19.26
CA PHE A 330 -13.61 7.14 -19.01
C PHE A 330 -13.78 5.65 -18.77
N ASP A 331 -13.08 4.84 -19.59
CA ASP A 331 -12.66 3.52 -19.14
C ASP A 331 -11.50 3.64 -18.13
N LEU A 332 -11.27 2.57 -17.36
CA LEU A 332 -10.29 2.59 -16.27
C LEU A 332 -8.88 2.98 -16.73
N VAL A 333 -8.40 2.41 -17.84
CA VAL A 333 -7.02 2.67 -18.31
C VAL A 333 -6.88 4.09 -18.81
N LYS A 334 -7.86 4.60 -19.57
CA LYS A 334 -7.84 6.00 -20.04
C LYS A 334 -7.91 6.99 -18.89
N GLY A 335 -8.77 6.75 -17.89
CA GLY A 335 -8.82 7.65 -16.73
C GLY A 335 -7.54 7.57 -15.89
N LEU A 336 -6.91 6.40 -15.77
CA LEU A 336 -5.65 6.27 -15.03
C LEU A 336 -4.54 7.02 -15.77
N ALA A 337 -4.57 7.00 -17.11
CA ALA A 337 -3.66 7.79 -17.94
C ALA A 337 -3.94 9.29 -17.82
N ASP A 338 -5.20 9.72 -17.70
CA ASP A 338 -5.56 11.12 -17.42
C ASP A 338 -4.97 11.56 -16.06
N SER A 339 -5.17 10.76 -15.01
CA SER A 339 -4.59 11.01 -13.67
C SER A 339 -3.06 11.07 -13.73
N TYR A 340 -2.41 10.08 -14.36
CA TYR A 340 -0.96 10.03 -14.48
C TYR A 340 -0.41 11.24 -15.25
N ASN A 341 -0.93 11.52 -16.45
CA ASN A 341 -0.38 12.55 -17.33
C ASN A 341 -0.59 13.97 -16.79
N LEU A 342 -1.67 14.21 -16.04
CA LEU A 342 -2.02 15.53 -15.55
C LEU A 342 -1.50 15.83 -14.13
N ASP A 343 -1.17 14.80 -13.35
CA ASP A 343 -0.57 14.92 -12.02
C ASP A 343 0.78 14.18 -11.91
N PHE A 344 0.79 12.87 -11.62
CA PHE A 344 1.99 12.16 -11.17
C PHE A 344 3.17 12.21 -12.17
N GLY A 345 2.89 12.01 -13.46
CA GLY A 345 3.87 12.01 -14.55
C GLY A 345 4.53 13.37 -14.79
N ARG A 346 3.93 14.47 -14.28
CA ARG A 346 4.51 15.82 -14.29
C ARG A 346 5.40 16.09 -13.08
N GLY A 347 5.55 15.12 -12.18
CA GLY A 347 6.23 15.30 -10.89
C GLY A 347 5.36 15.95 -9.82
N THR A 348 4.06 16.16 -10.07
CA THR A 348 3.12 16.72 -9.10
C THR A 348 2.33 15.60 -8.43
N TYR A 349 2.91 14.97 -7.40
CA TYR A 349 2.26 13.97 -6.55
C TYR A 349 1.96 14.51 -5.15
N ARG A 350 1.05 13.86 -4.41
CA ARG A 350 0.55 14.41 -3.13
C ARG A 350 1.39 14.03 -1.93
N LYS A 351 2.06 12.88 -1.98
CA LYS A 351 2.91 12.38 -0.90
C LYS A 351 4.11 11.65 -1.50
N GLU A 352 5.28 11.84 -0.90
CA GLU A 352 6.44 11.01 -1.22
C GLU A 352 6.16 9.52 -1.00
N ALA A 353 6.84 8.69 -1.80
CA ALA A 353 6.73 7.25 -1.65
C ALA A 353 7.26 6.80 -0.28
N ASP A 354 6.44 6.04 0.45
CA ASP A 354 6.87 5.27 1.62
C ASP A 354 6.86 3.80 1.24
N PHE A 355 8.05 3.22 1.15
CA PHE A 355 8.26 1.80 0.84
C PHE A 355 8.55 0.96 2.09
N SER A 356 8.45 1.52 3.30
CA SER A 356 8.84 0.82 4.51
C SER A 356 8.01 -0.43 4.79
N THR A 357 6.71 -0.40 4.46
CA THR A 357 5.85 -1.58 4.55
C THR A 357 6.19 -2.61 3.47
N ASP A 358 6.61 -2.16 2.30
CA ASP A 358 6.96 -3.03 1.17
C ASP A 358 8.25 -3.78 1.48
N ASP A 359 9.29 -3.08 1.92
CA ASP A 359 10.55 -3.69 2.35
C ASP A 359 10.31 -4.76 3.42
N LEU A 360 9.36 -4.49 4.33
CA LEU A 360 8.97 -5.43 5.37
C LEU A 360 8.26 -6.66 4.78
N ILE A 361 7.25 -6.47 3.93
CA ILE A 361 6.51 -7.57 3.30
C ILE A 361 7.44 -8.44 2.46
N LEU A 362 8.25 -7.82 1.60
CA LEU A 362 9.16 -8.51 0.68
C LEU A 362 10.20 -9.33 1.42
N GLY A 363 10.78 -8.75 2.47
CA GLY A 363 11.74 -9.46 3.32
C GLY A 363 11.12 -10.65 4.04
N VAL A 364 10.01 -10.43 4.75
CA VAL A 364 9.33 -11.47 5.55
C VAL A 364 8.82 -12.62 4.68
N VAL A 365 8.21 -12.31 3.52
CA VAL A 365 7.74 -13.36 2.60
C VAL A 365 8.93 -14.17 2.07
N GLY A 366 10.05 -13.54 1.71
CA GLY A 366 11.23 -14.25 1.23
C GLY A 366 11.83 -15.17 2.29
N LEU A 367 11.95 -14.67 3.52
CA LEU A 367 12.41 -15.46 4.66
C LEU A 367 11.46 -16.64 4.95
N ALA A 368 10.15 -16.39 5.00
CA ALA A 368 9.14 -17.43 5.24
C ALA A 368 9.20 -18.54 4.18
N LYS A 369 9.34 -18.17 2.90
CA LYS A 369 9.54 -19.13 1.81
C LYS A 369 10.87 -19.88 1.96
N GLY A 370 11.94 -19.22 2.41
CA GLY A 370 13.21 -19.85 2.75
C GLY A 370 13.05 -20.96 3.78
N LEU A 371 12.41 -20.65 4.91
CA LEU A 371 12.15 -21.62 5.98
C LEU A 371 11.30 -22.80 5.51
N ARG A 372 10.26 -22.54 4.70
CA ARG A 372 9.44 -23.60 4.08
C ARG A 372 10.26 -24.48 3.14
N LYS A 373 11.09 -23.87 2.28
CA LYS A 373 11.94 -24.60 1.32
C LYS A 373 12.89 -25.57 2.01
N VAL A 374 13.48 -25.15 3.13
CA VAL A 374 14.41 -25.98 3.90
C VAL A 374 13.70 -26.92 4.87
N ASN A 375 12.37 -27.00 4.79
CA ASN A 375 11.52 -27.81 5.66
C ASN A 375 11.83 -27.57 7.15
N SER A 376 12.02 -26.31 7.54
CA SER A 376 12.17 -25.98 8.95
C SER A 376 10.93 -26.49 9.69
N LYS A 377 11.16 -27.22 10.79
CA LYS A 377 10.08 -27.77 11.62
C LYS A 377 9.34 -26.69 12.39
N TYR A 378 9.85 -25.47 12.32
CA TYR A 378 9.66 -24.42 13.28
C TYR A 378 8.94 -23.23 12.65
N PRO A 379 7.75 -22.83 13.12
CA PRO A 379 7.06 -21.69 12.56
C PRO A 379 7.89 -20.41 12.65
N LEU A 380 7.74 -19.57 11.62
CA LEU A 380 8.17 -18.19 11.65
C LEU A 380 7.20 -17.40 12.55
N VAL A 381 7.74 -16.72 13.55
CA VAL A 381 7.05 -15.76 14.42
C VAL A 381 7.57 -14.36 14.07
N VAL A 382 6.70 -13.54 13.52
CA VAL A 382 7.02 -12.18 13.06
C VAL A 382 6.74 -11.19 14.19
N ALA A 383 7.74 -10.41 14.64
CA ALA A 383 7.58 -9.42 15.70
C ALA A 383 7.90 -7.98 15.20
N ILE A 384 6.86 -7.17 14.98
CA ILE A 384 7.02 -5.80 14.43
C ILE A 384 6.69 -4.77 15.52
N LEU A 385 7.69 -4.05 16.06
CA LEU A 385 7.53 -3.04 17.13
C LEU A 385 7.43 -1.62 16.54
N PRO A 386 6.53 -0.75 17.04
CA PRO A 386 6.63 -0.14 18.38
C PRO A 386 5.46 -0.38 19.36
N ASP A 387 4.37 -1.03 18.92
CA ASP A 387 3.10 -1.10 19.67
C ASP A 387 2.67 -2.55 20.02
N VAL A 388 3.58 -3.54 19.97
CA VAL A 388 3.23 -4.93 20.31
C VAL A 388 2.69 -5.00 21.75
N PRO A 389 1.44 -5.44 21.97
CA PRO A 389 0.84 -5.50 23.29
C PRO A 389 1.69 -6.30 24.28
N GLU A 390 1.66 -5.90 25.55
CA GLU A 390 2.41 -6.58 26.61
C GLU A 390 2.10 -8.08 26.70
N GLU A 391 0.84 -8.47 26.51
CA GLU A 391 0.42 -9.88 26.52
C GLU A 391 1.09 -10.70 25.40
N HIS A 392 1.21 -10.16 24.19
CA HIS A 392 1.94 -10.82 23.11
C HIS A 392 3.45 -10.88 23.37
N ARG A 393 4.01 -9.89 24.07
CA ARG A 393 5.42 -9.93 24.50
C ARG A 393 5.64 -10.99 25.58
N LYS A 394 4.69 -11.18 26.50
CA LYS A 394 4.76 -12.22 27.54
C LYS A 394 4.81 -13.62 26.93
N ILE A 395 4.06 -13.88 25.86
CA ILE A 395 4.10 -15.15 25.11
C ILE A 395 5.56 -15.49 24.72
N LEU A 396 6.33 -14.51 24.25
CA LEU A 396 7.73 -14.72 23.84
C LEU A 396 8.62 -15.24 24.97
N PHE A 397 8.37 -14.81 26.21
CA PHE A 397 9.17 -15.18 27.38
C PHE A 397 8.64 -16.40 28.16
N VAL A 398 7.41 -16.83 27.88
CA VAL A 398 6.73 -17.87 28.66
C VAL A 398 6.54 -19.15 27.84
N GLU A 399 6.31 -19.04 26.53
CA GLU A 399 6.00 -20.20 25.68
C GLU A 399 7.22 -20.81 24.99
N TYR A 400 8.34 -20.08 24.93
CA TYR A 400 9.54 -20.49 24.20
C TYR A 400 10.75 -20.58 25.12
N SER A 401 11.51 -21.67 25.02
CA SER A 401 12.76 -21.87 25.76
C SER A 401 13.98 -21.37 24.99
N LYS A 402 13.93 -21.33 23.66
CA LYS A 402 15.04 -20.91 22.80
C LYS A 402 14.52 -20.32 21.49
N MET A 403 15.24 -19.34 20.97
CA MET A 403 14.81 -18.53 19.83
C MET A 403 15.99 -18.27 18.90
N ILE A 404 15.76 -18.40 17.58
CA ILE A 404 16.68 -17.91 16.55
C ILE A 404 16.07 -16.63 15.97
N TYR A 405 16.76 -15.52 16.18
CA TYR A 405 16.46 -14.24 15.56
C TYR A 405 17.01 -14.20 14.12
N LEU A 406 16.21 -13.68 13.19
CA LEU A 406 16.60 -13.46 11.79
C LEU A 406 16.11 -12.07 11.34
N ASP A 407 16.96 -11.28 10.72
CA ASP A 407 16.56 -10.03 10.08
C ASP A 407 15.68 -10.27 8.85
N GLY A 408 14.81 -9.31 8.54
CA GLY A 408 13.87 -9.42 7.41
C GLY A 408 14.55 -9.49 6.03
N ASP A 409 15.81 -9.07 5.90
CA ASP A 409 16.61 -9.21 4.68
C ASP A 409 17.57 -10.40 4.74
N ILE A 410 17.24 -11.42 5.54
CA ILE A 410 17.91 -12.73 5.52
C ILE A 410 17.19 -13.69 4.58
N GLN A 411 17.98 -14.56 3.95
CA GLN A 411 17.50 -15.76 3.29
C GLN A 411 18.15 -17.00 3.87
N VAL A 412 17.31 -18.01 4.12
CA VAL A 412 17.74 -19.34 4.55
C VAL A 412 17.76 -20.26 3.32
N PHE A 413 18.93 -20.86 3.05
CA PHE A 413 19.19 -21.77 1.94
C PHE A 413 19.31 -23.23 2.37
N GLU A 414 19.71 -23.48 3.63
CA GLU A 414 19.72 -24.80 4.26
C GLU A 414 19.06 -24.77 5.63
N ASN A 415 18.61 -25.92 6.11
CA ASN A 415 17.98 -26.05 7.42
C ASN A 415 19.00 -25.72 8.53
N ILE A 416 18.56 -24.92 9.49
CA ILE A 416 19.34 -24.45 10.66
C ILE A 416 18.72 -24.84 12.00
N ASP A 417 17.77 -25.79 12.00
CA ASP A 417 17.03 -26.21 13.19
C ASP A 417 17.94 -26.86 14.25
N HIS A 418 19.09 -27.40 13.85
CA HIS A 418 20.08 -27.95 14.79
C HIS A 418 20.72 -26.88 15.68
N LEU A 419 20.57 -25.58 15.36
CA LEU A 419 21.05 -24.51 16.23
C LEU A 419 20.22 -24.40 17.51
N PHE A 420 19.02 -24.99 17.57
CA PHE A 420 18.26 -25.10 18.82
C PHE A 420 18.89 -26.09 19.81
N ASP A 421 19.78 -26.98 19.35
CA ASP A 421 20.49 -27.94 20.19
C ASP A 421 21.78 -27.36 20.83
N LEU A 422 22.11 -26.09 20.55
CA LEU A 422 23.25 -25.41 21.18
C LEU A 422 23.09 -25.30 22.69
N GLN A 423 24.20 -25.25 23.42
CA GLN A 423 24.20 -25.20 24.88
C GLN A 423 23.49 -23.94 25.40
N ASP A 424 22.65 -24.11 26.42
CA ASP A 424 22.00 -23.01 27.14
C ASP A 424 23.01 -22.16 27.94
N GLY A 425 22.62 -20.94 28.31
CA GLY A 425 23.39 -19.94 29.05
C GLY A 425 24.24 -19.01 28.19
N TYR A 426 24.12 -19.06 26.86
CA TYR A 426 24.96 -18.30 25.93
C TYR A 426 24.14 -17.52 24.89
N PHE A 427 24.76 -16.46 24.38
CA PHE A 427 24.25 -15.70 23.24
C PHE A 427 25.09 -16.06 22.01
N TYR A 428 24.51 -16.73 21.03
CA TYR A 428 25.22 -17.15 19.81
C TYR A 428 24.97 -16.20 18.67
N GLY A 429 25.99 -15.87 17.90
CA GLY A 429 25.86 -15.01 16.73
C GLY A 429 27.13 -15.02 15.90
N VAL A 430 27.05 -14.51 14.67
CA VAL A 430 28.21 -14.47 13.77
C VAL A 430 28.98 -13.17 13.99
N MET A 431 30.31 -13.29 14.10
CA MET A 431 31.20 -12.14 14.22
C MET A 431 31.05 -11.17 13.03
N ASP A 432 31.05 -9.87 13.29
CA ASP A 432 31.10 -8.86 12.23
C ASP A 432 32.53 -8.71 11.67
N CYS A 433 32.71 -7.86 10.66
CA CYS A 433 33.98 -7.57 10.02
C CYS A 433 34.31 -6.08 10.11
N PHE A 434 35.48 -5.74 10.66
CA PHE A 434 35.94 -4.35 10.78
C PHE A 434 36.58 -3.78 9.51
N CYS A 435 36.71 -4.58 8.43
CA CYS A 435 37.37 -4.14 7.19
C CYS A 435 36.49 -3.26 6.29
N GLU A 436 35.18 -3.16 6.56
CA GLU A 436 34.28 -2.32 5.78
C GLU A 436 34.41 -0.83 6.10
N GLN A 437 34.08 0.03 5.12
CA GLN A 437 34.23 1.49 5.27
C GLN A 437 33.35 2.06 6.38
N THR A 438 32.23 1.39 6.67
CA THR A 438 31.32 1.70 7.77
C THR A 438 32.03 1.73 9.13
N TRP A 439 33.11 0.96 9.26
CA TRP A 439 33.94 0.87 10.46
C TRP A 439 35.07 1.89 10.51
N SER A 440 35.21 2.79 9.55
CA SER A 440 36.32 3.76 9.45
C SER A 440 36.51 4.68 10.67
N HIS A 441 35.48 4.84 11.50
CA HIS A 441 35.56 5.56 12.76
C HIS A 441 36.26 4.77 13.87
N SER A 442 36.20 3.43 13.83
CA SER A 442 36.74 2.52 14.83
C SER A 442 38.27 2.45 14.81
N LEU A 443 38.87 2.11 15.95
CA LEU A 443 40.32 1.91 16.06
C LEU A 443 40.76 0.67 15.27
N GLN A 444 39.97 -0.40 15.35
CA GLN A 444 40.15 -1.68 14.67
C GLN A 444 40.36 -1.47 13.17
N HIS A 445 39.47 -0.71 12.52
CA HIS A 445 39.60 -0.39 11.10
C HIS A 445 40.85 0.44 10.80
N LYS A 446 41.15 1.47 11.61
CA LYS A 446 42.29 2.39 11.40
C LYS A 446 43.64 1.68 11.43
N ILE A 447 43.77 0.65 12.26
CA ILE A 447 45.01 -0.13 12.37
C ILE A 447 45.02 -1.36 11.44
N GLY A 448 43.92 -1.62 10.73
CA GLY A 448 43.76 -2.80 9.88
C GLY A 448 43.53 -4.11 10.63
N TYR A 449 43.22 -4.06 11.93
CA TYR A 449 42.88 -5.23 12.72
C TYR A 449 41.47 -5.73 12.38
N CYS A 450 41.34 -7.03 12.12
CA CYS A 450 40.04 -7.68 11.90
C CYS A 450 39.95 -9.00 12.66
N GLN A 451 38.88 -9.17 13.43
CA GLN A 451 38.61 -10.39 14.19
C GLN A 451 38.30 -11.62 13.32
N GLN A 452 37.98 -11.42 12.04
CA GLN A 452 37.81 -12.52 11.06
C GLN A 452 39.16 -13.11 10.63
N CYS A 453 40.24 -12.31 10.66
CA CYS A 453 41.60 -12.72 10.30
C CYS A 453 42.60 -12.11 11.29
N PRO A 454 42.57 -12.52 12.58
CA PRO A 454 43.37 -11.90 13.63
C PRO A 454 44.88 -12.03 13.40
N ASP A 455 45.30 -13.00 12.59
CA ASP A 455 46.71 -13.23 12.29
C ASP A 455 47.29 -12.25 11.25
N ARG A 456 46.43 -11.58 10.47
CA ARG A 456 46.86 -10.62 9.44
C ARG A 456 47.46 -9.37 10.06
N VAL A 457 46.87 -8.88 11.14
CA VAL A 457 47.35 -7.76 11.96
C VAL A 457 47.10 -8.13 13.40
N GLN A 458 48.16 -8.37 14.16
CA GLN A 458 48.07 -8.66 15.59
C GLN A 458 47.64 -7.41 16.36
N TRP A 459 46.86 -7.59 17.43
CA TRP A 459 46.44 -6.47 18.28
C TRP A 459 47.66 -5.87 18.99
N PRO A 460 47.96 -4.56 18.82
CA PRO A 460 49.15 -3.96 19.41
C PRO A 460 49.06 -3.96 20.94
N THR A 461 50.11 -4.41 21.63
CA THR A 461 50.10 -4.58 23.09
C THR A 461 49.98 -3.23 23.81
N GLU A 462 50.54 -2.17 23.21
CA GLU A 462 50.47 -0.79 23.66
C GLU A 462 49.04 -0.21 23.63
N MET A 463 48.10 -0.84 22.92
CA MET A 463 46.69 -0.44 22.88
C MET A 463 45.87 -1.09 24.01
N GLY A 464 46.51 -1.82 24.92
CA GLY A 464 45.86 -2.47 26.05
C GLY A 464 45.19 -3.80 25.68
N PRO A 465 44.25 -4.29 26.50
CA PRO A 465 43.61 -5.57 26.25
C PRO A 465 42.85 -5.56 24.93
N LYS A 466 42.87 -6.70 24.25
CA LYS A 466 42.12 -6.92 23.02
C LYS A 466 40.63 -6.62 23.27
N PRO A 467 39.93 -5.92 22.34
CA PRO A 467 38.51 -5.67 22.49
C PRO A 467 37.72 -6.99 22.55
N PRO A 468 36.57 -7.01 23.25
CA PRO A 468 35.63 -8.13 23.18
C PRO A 468 35.27 -8.46 21.73
N LEU A 469 34.92 -9.72 21.48
CA LEU A 469 34.40 -10.11 20.17
C LEU A 469 33.09 -9.36 19.89
N TYR A 470 32.91 -8.97 18.62
CA TYR A 470 31.78 -8.16 18.20
C TYR A 470 30.95 -8.88 17.14
N PHE A 471 29.65 -9.10 17.34
CA PHE A 471 28.78 -9.80 16.39
C PHE A 471 27.92 -8.87 15.54
N ASN A 472 27.53 -9.37 14.36
CA ASN A 472 26.47 -8.78 13.56
C ASN A 472 25.11 -9.17 14.14
N ALA A 473 24.24 -8.19 14.42
CA ALA A 473 22.95 -8.43 15.09
C ALA A 473 21.84 -8.96 14.17
N GLY A 474 22.13 -9.21 12.88
CA GLY A 474 21.11 -9.70 11.95
C GLY A 474 20.66 -11.13 12.20
N MET A 475 21.46 -11.94 12.89
CA MET A 475 21.09 -13.29 13.27
C MET A 475 21.79 -13.69 14.57
N PHE A 476 21.01 -14.19 15.52
CA PHE A 476 21.51 -14.72 16.77
C PHE A 476 20.58 -15.77 17.39
N VAL A 477 21.14 -16.63 18.23
CA VAL A 477 20.41 -17.63 19.01
C VAL A 477 20.50 -17.26 20.49
N PHE A 478 19.37 -17.23 21.17
CA PHE A 478 19.29 -16.83 22.57
C PHE A 478 18.13 -17.53 23.28
N GLU A 479 18.20 -17.54 24.61
CA GLU A 479 17.08 -17.94 25.48
C GLU A 479 16.30 -16.69 25.90
N PRO A 480 14.99 -16.62 25.59
CA PRO A 480 14.18 -15.52 26.08
C PRO A 480 14.06 -15.60 27.60
N ASN A 481 14.35 -14.49 28.27
CA ASN A 481 14.27 -14.40 29.73
C ASN A 481 13.66 -13.06 30.16
N LEU A 482 12.67 -13.12 31.04
CA LEU A 482 11.93 -11.95 31.53
C LEU A 482 12.81 -10.97 32.32
N SER A 483 13.76 -11.48 33.13
CA SER A 483 14.74 -10.64 33.84
C SER A 483 15.64 -9.94 32.83
N THR A 484 16.23 -10.69 31.90
CA THR A 484 17.07 -10.13 30.83
C THR A 484 16.33 -9.08 30.01
N TYR A 485 15.05 -9.28 29.71
CA TYR A 485 14.22 -8.29 29.03
C TYR A 485 14.07 -6.99 29.82
N HIS A 486 13.76 -7.06 31.12
CA HIS A 486 13.67 -5.87 31.98
C HIS A 486 15.03 -5.17 32.13
N ASP A 487 16.12 -5.94 32.21
CA ASP A 487 17.48 -5.42 32.28
C ASP A 487 17.87 -4.73 30.97
N LEU A 488 17.54 -5.31 29.81
CA LEU A 488 17.72 -4.67 28.50
C LEU A 488 16.95 -3.34 28.44
N LEU A 489 15.67 -3.33 28.85
CA LEU A 489 14.83 -2.12 28.82
C LEU A 489 15.28 -1.02 29.79
N SER A 490 15.81 -1.38 30.95
CA SER A 490 16.34 -0.41 31.91
C SER A 490 17.70 0.13 31.46
N THR A 491 18.56 -0.74 30.92
CA THR A 491 19.89 -0.38 30.41
C THR A 491 19.77 0.53 29.19
N VAL A 492 18.93 0.20 28.20
CA VAL A 492 18.79 1.00 26.97
C VAL A 492 18.33 2.43 27.23
N LYS A 493 17.56 2.68 28.31
CA LYS A 493 17.11 4.04 28.71
C LYS A 493 18.26 4.95 29.14
N VAL A 494 19.36 4.38 29.63
CA VAL A 494 20.53 5.11 30.11
C VAL A 494 21.75 4.96 29.19
N THR A 495 21.68 4.08 28.18
CA THR A 495 22.74 3.92 27.19
C THR A 495 22.72 5.08 26.19
N THR A 496 23.89 5.70 25.99
CA THR A 496 24.08 6.71 24.95
C THR A 496 23.94 6.08 23.56
N PRO A 497 23.09 6.62 22.66
CA PRO A 497 22.94 6.09 21.32
C PRO A 497 24.25 6.13 20.51
N THR A 498 24.50 5.08 19.74
CA THR A 498 25.65 4.94 18.86
C THR A 498 25.24 4.89 17.39
N LEU A 499 26.21 4.83 16.47
CA LEU A 499 25.95 4.70 15.03
C LEU A 499 25.20 3.41 14.68
N PHE A 500 25.51 2.30 15.36
CA PHE A 500 24.80 1.03 15.25
C PHE A 500 24.02 0.75 16.53
N ALA A 501 23.09 1.65 16.88
CA ALA A 501 22.47 1.71 18.20
C ALA A 501 22.00 0.37 18.79
N GLU A 502 21.35 -0.49 18.00
CA GLU A 502 20.87 -1.79 18.47
C GLU A 502 22.01 -2.83 18.53
N GLN A 503 22.77 -3.00 17.45
CA GLN A 503 23.89 -3.94 17.41
C GLN A 503 24.97 -3.64 18.48
N ASP A 504 25.36 -2.37 18.64
CA ASP A 504 26.32 -1.93 19.66
C ASP A 504 25.78 -2.18 21.07
N PHE A 505 24.49 -1.95 21.28
CA PHE A 505 23.83 -2.19 22.56
C PHE A 505 23.81 -3.68 22.92
N LEU A 506 23.43 -4.55 21.97
CA LEU A 506 23.44 -6.00 22.20
C LEU A 506 24.88 -6.52 22.43
N ASN A 507 25.85 -6.03 21.67
CA ASN A 507 27.25 -6.37 21.87
C ASN A 507 27.78 -5.93 23.24
N MET A 508 27.42 -4.73 23.69
CA MET A 508 27.76 -4.25 25.03
C MET A 508 27.13 -5.14 26.12
N PHE A 509 25.86 -5.49 25.97
CA PHE A 509 25.07 -6.20 26.98
C PHE A 509 25.46 -7.68 27.09
N PHE A 510 25.66 -8.36 25.96
CA PHE A 510 25.90 -9.81 25.91
C PHE A 510 27.37 -10.22 25.79
N LYS A 511 28.32 -9.27 25.87
CA LYS A 511 29.77 -9.52 25.68
C LYS A 511 30.35 -10.69 26.48
N ASP A 512 29.87 -10.91 27.71
CA ASP A 512 30.45 -11.89 28.64
C ASP A 512 29.93 -13.31 28.40
N ILE A 513 28.79 -13.45 27.69
CA ILE A 513 28.16 -14.74 27.36
C ILE A 513 28.12 -15.00 25.85
N PHE A 514 28.75 -14.14 25.05
CA PHE A 514 28.76 -14.28 23.59
C PHE A 514 29.62 -15.47 23.14
N ARG A 515 29.08 -16.28 22.22
CA ARG A 515 29.76 -17.40 21.55
C ARG A 515 29.65 -17.27 20.03
N PRO A 516 30.78 -17.24 19.30
CA PRO A 516 30.74 -17.02 17.86
C PRO A 516 30.23 -18.25 17.10
N LEU A 517 29.39 -18.01 16.10
CA LEU A 517 28.99 -18.97 15.08
C LEU A 517 29.82 -18.78 13.79
N PRO A 518 30.02 -19.84 12.99
CA PRO A 518 30.67 -19.72 11.68
C PRO A 518 29.91 -18.79 10.71
N PRO A 519 30.61 -18.07 9.80
CA PRO A 519 29.99 -17.16 8.83
C PRO A 519 28.91 -17.77 7.93
N ILE A 520 28.88 -19.10 7.76
CA ILE A 520 27.85 -19.80 6.98
C ILE A 520 26.43 -19.64 7.54
N TYR A 521 26.28 -19.24 8.80
CA TYR A 521 24.99 -19.04 9.49
C TYR A 521 24.49 -17.59 9.48
N ASN A 522 25.29 -16.64 8.99
CA ASN A 522 24.90 -15.26 8.78
C ASN A 522 25.97 -14.61 7.88
N LEU A 523 25.96 -14.94 6.60
CA LEU A 523 26.91 -14.35 5.66
C LEU A 523 26.54 -12.88 5.42
N VAL A 524 27.24 -11.99 6.11
CA VAL A 524 27.33 -10.57 5.75
C VAL A 524 28.05 -10.49 4.40
N LEU A 525 27.36 -10.04 3.35
CA LEU A 525 27.86 -10.11 1.97
C LEU A 525 29.25 -9.48 1.77
N ALA A 526 29.61 -8.49 2.59
CA ALA A 526 30.93 -7.88 2.51
C ALA A 526 32.11 -8.84 2.74
N LEU A 527 31.88 -9.95 3.44
CA LEU A 527 32.88 -11.00 3.62
C LEU A 527 33.33 -11.59 2.28
N LEU A 528 32.48 -11.61 1.24
CA LEU A 528 32.83 -12.15 -0.09
C LEU A 528 33.98 -11.41 -0.78
N TRP A 529 34.19 -10.13 -0.46
CA TRP A 529 35.27 -9.33 -1.05
C TRP A 529 36.30 -8.84 -0.02
N ARG A 530 36.01 -8.95 1.29
CA ARG A 530 36.98 -8.61 2.35
C ARG A 530 37.75 -9.82 2.86
N HIS A 531 37.07 -10.96 2.94
CA HIS A 531 37.60 -12.22 3.47
C HIS A 531 37.16 -13.41 2.60
N PRO A 532 37.39 -13.39 1.27
CA PRO A 532 37.01 -14.50 0.40
C PRO A 532 37.65 -15.83 0.84
N GLU A 533 38.81 -15.79 1.51
CA GLU A 533 39.50 -16.94 2.08
C GLU A 533 38.69 -17.68 3.17
N ASN A 534 37.75 -16.99 3.82
CA ASN A 534 36.93 -17.54 4.90
C ASN A 534 35.55 -18.03 4.41
N ILE A 535 35.24 -17.89 3.12
CA ILE A 535 33.91 -18.19 2.58
C ILE A 535 33.94 -19.34 1.59
N GLU A 536 33.28 -20.43 1.95
CA GLU A 536 32.96 -21.54 1.05
C GLU A 536 31.49 -21.42 0.62
N LEU A 537 31.25 -20.89 -0.58
CA LEU A 537 29.89 -20.60 -1.09
C LEU A 537 28.95 -21.81 -1.06
N ASP A 538 29.47 -23.01 -1.29
CA ASP A 538 28.68 -24.25 -1.35
C ASP A 538 28.23 -24.74 0.03
N LYS A 539 28.82 -24.22 1.11
CA LYS A 539 28.45 -24.57 2.50
C LYS A 539 27.55 -23.51 3.16
N LEU A 540 27.16 -22.48 2.43
CA LEU A 540 26.37 -21.37 2.96
C LEU A 540 24.94 -21.81 3.29
N LYS A 541 24.52 -21.53 4.53
CA LYS A 541 23.18 -21.85 5.02
C LYS A 541 22.29 -20.62 5.06
N VAL A 542 22.85 -19.48 5.43
CA VAL A 542 22.09 -18.24 5.67
C VAL A 542 22.89 -17.06 5.10
N VAL A 543 22.20 -16.23 4.33
CA VAL A 543 22.78 -15.02 3.73
C VAL A 543 22.00 -13.80 4.19
N HIS A 544 22.75 -12.76 4.58
CA HIS A 544 22.21 -11.51 5.07
C HIS A 544 22.47 -10.39 4.05
N TYR A 545 21.40 -9.93 3.40
CA TYR A 545 21.43 -8.91 2.35
C TYR A 545 21.46 -7.48 2.94
N CYS A 546 22.38 -7.25 3.87
CA CYS A 546 22.55 -5.97 4.59
C CYS A 546 23.44 -4.96 3.87
N ALA A 547 24.20 -5.38 2.86
CA ALA A 547 25.04 -4.47 2.08
C ALA A 547 24.18 -3.51 1.23
N ALA A 548 24.65 -2.28 1.05
CA ALA A 548 23.94 -1.29 0.23
C ALA A 548 23.73 -1.81 -1.20
N GLY A 549 22.48 -1.78 -1.68
CA GLY A 549 22.10 -2.29 -3.00
C GLY A 549 21.89 -3.82 -3.06
N SER A 550 22.17 -4.56 -2.00
CA SER A 550 22.11 -6.03 -2.01
C SER A 550 20.73 -6.62 -1.77
N LYS A 551 19.78 -5.86 -1.21
CA LYS A 551 18.41 -6.35 -0.99
C LYS A 551 17.81 -6.78 -2.35
N PRO A 552 17.37 -8.04 -2.52
CA PRO A 552 16.95 -8.57 -3.83
C PRO A 552 15.87 -7.75 -4.54
N TRP A 553 14.92 -7.19 -3.79
CA TRP A 553 13.84 -6.33 -4.29
C TRP A 553 14.24 -4.86 -4.54
N ARG A 554 15.50 -4.50 -4.27
CA ARG A 554 16.11 -3.21 -4.58
C ARG A 554 17.35 -3.34 -5.47
N TYR A 555 17.67 -4.56 -5.90
CA TYR A 555 18.92 -4.85 -6.56
C TYR A 555 18.95 -4.25 -7.97
N THR A 556 19.90 -3.35 -8.20
CA THR A 556 20.10 -2.73 -9.52
C THR A 556 21.39 -3.18 -10.22
N GLY A 557 22.29 -3.83 -9.48
CA GLY A 557 23.63 -4.18 -9.95
C GLY A 557 24.59 -2.98 -10.12
N LYS A 558 24.19 -1.76 -9.74
CA LYS A 558 24.99 -0.53 -9.95
C LYS A 558 25.78 -0.11 -8.71
N GLU A 559 25.32 -0.48 -7.52
CA GLU A 559 26.02 -0.18 -6.27
C GLU A 559 27.35 -0.93 -6.19
N LYS A 560 28.27 -0.43 -5.34
CA LYS A 560 29.62 -0.99 -5.21
C LYS A 560 29.57 -2.49 -4.89
N ASN A 561 30.34 -3.28 -5.65
CA ASN A 561 30.42 -4.75 -5.56
C ASN A 561 29.14 -5.51 -5.94
N MET A 562 28.07 -4.83 -6.37
CA MET A 562 26.84 -5.51 -6.80
C MET A 562 26.96 -6.10 -8.21
N ASP A 563 27.98 -5.72 -8.98
CA ASP A 563 28.26 -6.25 -10.31
C ASP A 563 28.93 -7.63 -10.30
N ARG A 564 29.32 -8.14 -9.13
CA ARG A 564 29.99 -9.43 -8.97
C ARG A 564 29.07 -10.62 -9.28
N GLU A 565 29.66 -11.68 -9.81
CA GLU A 565 28.92 -12.89 -10.21
C GLU A 565 28.38 -13.69 -9.02
N ASP A 566 29.11 -13.73 -7.90
CA ASP A 566 28.65 -14.37 -6.66
C ASP A 566 27.42 -13.65 -6.07
N ILE A 567 27.38 -12.32 -6.11
CA ILE A 567 26.22 -11.53 -5.72
C ILE A 567 25.05 -11.80 -6.67
N LYS A 568 25.23 -11.70 -8.00
CA LYS A 568 24.16 -12.01 -8.97
C LYS A 568 23.58 -13.40 -8.75
N MET A 569 24.43 -14.40 -8.48
CA MET A 569 24.00 -15.75 -8.15
C MET A 569 23.14 -15.78 -6.87
N LEU A 570 23.56 -15.12 -5.79
CA LEU A 570 22.79 -15.08 -4.53
C LEU A 570 21.46 -14.33 -4.68
N ILE A 571 21.43 -13.24 -5.45
CA ILE A 571 20.20 -12.52 -5.78
C ILE A 571 19.25 -13.42 -6.57
N LYS A 572 19.78 -14.15 -7.57
CA LYS A 572 18.99 -15.11 -8.34
C LYS A 572 18.44 -16.22 -7.45
N LYS A 573 19.27 -16.84 -6.60
CA LYS A 573 18.82 -17.87 -5.65
C LYS A 573 17.72 -17.37 -4.72
N TRP A 574 17.78 -16.11 -4.30
CA TRP A 574 16.70 -15.50 -3.53
C TRP A 574 15.39 -15.45 -4.32
N TRP A 575 15.42 -14.93 -5.55
CA TRP A 575 14.26 -14.86 -6.42
C TRP A 575 13.72 -16.23 -6.84
N ASP A 576 14.58 -17.23 -7.02
CA ASP A 576 14.17 -18.61 -7.29
C ASP A 576 13.34 -19.18 -6.13
N ILE A 577 13.67 -18.82 -4.88
CA ILE A 577 12.85 -19.18 -3.70
C ILE A 577 11.59 -18.33 -3.64
N TYR A 578 11.76 -17.03 -3.85
CA TYR A 578 10.68 -16.08 -3.72
C TYR A 578 9.55 -16.32 -4.71
N ASN A 579 9.87 -16.67 -5.95
CA ASN A 579 8.91 -16.86 -7.04
C ASN A 579 8.37 -18.31 -7.10
N ASP A 580 8.80 -19.18 -6.19
CA ASP A 580 8.24 -20.52 -6.09
C ASP A 580 6.86 -20.45 -5.43
N GLU A 581 5.81 -20.55 -6.25
CA GLU A 581 4.41 -20.55 -5.82
C GLU A 581 4.07 -21.75 -4.93
N SER A 582 4.85 -22.85 -4.99
CA SER A 582 4.64 -24.00 -4.10
C SER A 582 4.96 -23.67 -2.65
N LEU A 583 5.80 -22.66 -2.43
CA LEU A 583 6.17 -22.13 -1.11
C LEU A 583 5.24 -21.01 -0.64
N ASP A 584 4.29 -20.57 -1.46
CA ASP A 584 3.27 -19.62 -1.02
C ASP A 584 2.48 -20.17 0.16
N TYR A 585 2.00 -19.24 0.99
CA TYR A 585 1.12 -19.62 2.08
C TYR A 585 -0.20 -20.14 1.51
N LYS A 586 -0.50 -21.41 1.77
CA LYS A 586 -1.77 -22.02 1.40
C LYS A 586 -2.69 -21.99 2.61
N ASP A 587 -3.71 -21.13 2.57
CA ASP A 587 -4.72 -21.05 3.61
C ASP A 587 -5.48 -22.39 3.67
N THR A 588 -5.18 -23.20 4.69
CA THR A 588 -5.77 -24.54 4.87
C THR A 588 -7.27 -24.46 5.17
N LEU A 589 -7.78 -23.30 5.63
CA LEU A 589 -9.20 -23.08 5.85
C LEU A 589 -9.97 -22.82 4.54
N ALA A 590 -9.37 -22.16 3.55
CA ALA A 590 -9.97 -21.99 2.22
C ALA A 590 -10.00 -23.31 1.44
N ALA A 591 -8.95 -24.15 1.58
CA ALA A 591 -8.91 -25.48 0.98
C ALA A 591 -9.96 -26.44 1.58
N ALA A 592 -10.30 -26.29 2.86
CA ALA A 592 -11.37 -27.07 3.51
C ALA A 592 -12.79 -26.52 3.20
N ALA A 593 -12.94 -25.20 3.02
CA ALA A 593 -14.20 -24.55 2.64
C ALA A 593 -14.65 -24.87 1.20
N GLY A 594 -13.74 -25.35 0.34
CA GLY A 594 -14.00 -25.75 -1.05
C GLY A 594 -14.96 -26.94 -1.26
N ARG A 595 -15.62 -27.46 -0.21
CA ARG A 595 -16.67 -28.48 -0.35
C ARG A 595 -18.10 -27.95 -0.21
N THR A 596 -18.32 -26.65 0.01
CA THR A 596 -19.69 -26.09 0.11
C THR A 596 -19.86 -24.70 -0.52
N GLU A 597 -19.28 -24.43 -1.69
CA GLU A 597 -19.63 -23.26 -2.50
C GLU A 597 -20.02 -23.64 -3.93
N SER A 598 -21.16 -24.32 -4.07
CA SER A 598 -21.79 -24.61 -5.36
C SER A 598 -22.43 -23.38 -6.03
N GLY A 599 -22.18 -22.16 -5.53
CA GLY A 599 -22.80 -20.91 -6.00
C GLY A 599 -21.86 -19.91 -6.68
N VAL A 600 -20.54 -20.04 -6.55
CA VAL A 600 -19.56 -19.05 -7.04
C VAL A 600 -18.94 -19.45 -8.38
N GLN A 601 -18.92 -20.75 -8.70
CA GLN A 601 -18.41 -21.27 -9.98
C GLN A 601 -19.11 -20.70 -11.24
N PRO A 602 -20.44 -20.47 -11.26
CA PRO A 602 -21.08 -19.89 -12.44
C PRO A 602 -20.63 -18.45 -12.71
N LEU A 603 -20.31 -17.67 -11.67
CA LEU A 603 -19.87 -16.28 -11.79
C LEU A 603 -18.43 -16.19 -12.30
N LEU A 604 -17.55 -17.08 -11.82
CA LEU A 604 -16.16 -17.18 -12.28
C LEU A 604 -16.06 -17.73 -13.70
N ALA A 605 -16.91 -18.70 -14.07
CA ALA A 605 -17.01 -19.23 -15.44
C ALA A 605 -17.48 -18.15 -16.43
N ALA A 606 -18.52 -17.37 -16.08
CA ALA A 606 -19.03 -16.28 -16.93
C ALA A 606 -18.01 -15.13 -17.14
N LEU A 607 -17.12 -14.90 -16.17
CA LEU A 607 -16.03 -13.92 -16.29
C LEU A 607 -14.85 -14.42 -17.14
N SER A 608 -14.65 -15.75 -17.22
CA SER A 608 -13.61 -16.35 -18.05
C SER A 608 -13.98 -16.42 -19.54
N GLU A 609 -15.27 -16.60 -19.87
CA GLU A 609 -15.74 -16.72 -21.26
C GLU A 609 -15.86 -15.37 -22.00
N THR A 610 -15.86 -14.24 -21.28
CA THR A 610 -15.93 -12.89 -21.90
C THR A 610 -14.53 -12.32 -22.25
N GLY A 611 -13.46 -13.08 -22.03
CA GLY A 611 -12.08 -12.69 -22.30
C GLY A 611 -11.63 -12.74 -23.76
N VAL A 612 -12.46 -13.19 -24.70
CA VAL A 612 -12.11 -13.26 -26.13
C VAL A 612 -13.31 -12.94 -27.02
N VAL A 613 -13.52 -11.67 -27.38
CA VAL A 613 -13.96 -11.25 -28.73
C VAL A 613 -13.46 -9.82 -29.01
N HIS A 614 -12.97 -9.63 -30.24
CA HIS A 614 -12.36 -8.46 -30.89
C HIS A 614 -12.78 -7.04 -30.49
#